data_AF-A0A0Q6B912-F1
#
_entry.id   AF-A0A0Q6B912-F1
#
_cell.length_a   1.000
_cell.length_b   1.000
_cell.length_c   1.000
_cell.angle_alpha   90.00
_cell.angle_beta   90.00
_cell.angle_gamma   90.00
#
_symmetry.space_group_name_H-M   'P 1'
#
loop_
_entity.id
_entity.type
_entity.pdbx_description
1 polymer ?
#
loop_
_entity_poly.entity_id
_entity_poly.type
_entity_poly.pdbx_seq_one_letter_code
_entity_poly.pdbx_strand_id
1 'polypeptide(L)'
;MKDFISARRLGSCPCEEDEEGELRYTFVGKWQHFFETTKTFSVIRWVFDREEWCVAFLEILNPMTLEWVRGTSEEVSSVETDLVEGEAQYLEDLDEWGLSDSDDLPDWACTQAELDERLEVAIRERLAESRRRNAIRLQLPRGRHVRTVTIRFARFDD
;
A
#
# COMPACT_ATOMS: atom_id res chain seq x y z
N MET A 1 -24.16 -52.05 -28.50
CA MET A 1 -24.92 -51.62 -27.31
C MET A 1 -24.05 -50.60 -26.58
N LYS A 2 -24.47 -49.31 -26.61
CA LYS A 2 -23.89 -48.08 -26.00
C LYS A 2 -22.59 -47.55 -26.64
N ASP A 3 -22.57 -46.44 -27.39
CA ASP A 3 -22.72 -45.00 -27.00
C ASP A 3 -21.55 -44.53 -26.11
N PHE A 4 -20.85 -43.38 -26.24
CA PHE A 4 -21.06 -42.09 -26.91
C PHE A 4 -19.75 -41.23 -26.78
N ILE A 5 -19.42 -40.45 -27.82
CA ILE A 5 -18.92 -39.03 -27.83
C ILE A 5 -17.77 -38.54 -26.91
N SER A 6 -16.69 -38.09 -27.57
CA SER A 6 -15.95 -36.79 -27.49
C SER A 6 -15.96 -35.95 -26.21
N ALA A 7 -14.77 -35.53 -25.76
CA ALA A 7 -14.55 -34.16 -25.31
C ALA A 7 -13.07 -33.75 -25.43
N ARG A 8 -12.82 -32.70 -26.24
CA ARG A 8 -11.70 -31.77 -26.05
C ARG A 8 -11.71 -31.23 -24.62
N ARG A 9 -10.54 -31.16 -23.99
CA ARG A 9 -10.15 -30.03 -23.13
C ARG A 9 -8.73 -29.68 -23.57
N LEU A 10 -8.59 -28.68 -24.43
CA LEU A 10 -8.36 -27.28 -24.05
C LEU A 10 -7.08 -27.18 -23.22
N GLY A 11 -6.08 -26.55 -23.84
CA GLY A 11 -4.76 -26.36 -23.27
C GLY A 11 -4.84 -25.83 -21.86
N SER A 12 -3.98 -26.40 -21.01
CA SER A 12 -3.42 -25.61 -19.93
C SER A 12 -2.69 -24.46 -20.60
N CYS A 13 -3.27 -23.26 -20.55
CA CYS A 13 -2.46 -22.06 -20.58
C CYS A 13 -1.35 -22.28 -19.55
N PRO A 14 -0.07 -22.01 -19.87
CA PRO A 14 0.86 -21.72 -18.79
C PRO A 14 0.22 -20.57 -18.04
N CYS A 15 -0.24 -20.86 -16.82
CA CYS A 15 -0.71 -19.84 -15.91
C CYS A 15 0.38 -18.78 -15.91
N GLU A 16 -0.04 -17.57 -16.22
CA GLU A 16 0.71 -16.34 -16.06
C GLU A 16 1.59 -16.54 -14.83
N GLU A 17 2.91 -16.65 -15.03
CA GLU A 17 3.82 -16.21 -13.99
C GLU A 17 3.37 -14.77 -13.82
N ASP A 18 2.60 -14.52 -12.76
CA ASP A 18 2.45 -13.17 -12.25
C ASP A 18 3.91 -12.72 -12.11
N GLU A 19 4.39 -11.94 -13.07
CA GLU A 19 5.46 -10.99 -12.84
C GLU A 19 4.87 -10.13 -11.73
N GLU A 20 5.00 -10.62 -10.50
CA GLU A 20 4.72 -9.91 -9.27
C GLU A 20 5.79 -8.83 -9.30
N GLY A 21 5.46 -7.76 -10.04
CA GLY A 21 6.36 -6.65 -10.28
C GLY A 21 6.79 -6.18 -8.91
N GLU A 22 8.10 -6.05 -8.72
CA GLU A 22 8.63 -5.61 -7.44
C GLU A 22 7.90 -4.33 -7.04
N LEU A 23 7.27 -4.35 -5.86
CA LEU A 23 6.52 -3.22 -5.34
C LEU A 23 7.46 -2.02 -5.24
N ARG A 24 6.96 -0.84 -5.62
CA ARG A 24 7.82 0.33 -5.85
C ARG A 24 8.68 0.71 -4.65
N TYR A 25 8.08 0.76 -3.45
CA TYR A 25 8.73 1.24 -2.25
C TYR A 25 9.09 0.10 -1.33
N THR A 26 10.29 0.11 -0.78
CA THR A 26 10.71 -0.71 0.35
C THR A 26 10.97 0.21 1.55
N PHE A 27 10.49 -0.15 2.74
CA PHE A 27 10.61 0.71 3.90
C PHE A 27 10.75 -0.06 5.21
N VAL A 28 11.21 0.66 6.24
CA VAL A 28 11.26 0.15 7.60
C VAL A 28 10.85 1.21 8.60
N GLY A 29 10.03 0.82 9.58
CA GLY A 29 9.51 1.73 10.59
C GLY A 29 10.49 2.05 11.73
N LYS A 30 11.46 1.16 12.00
CA LYS A 30 12.54 1.34 12.99
C LYS A 30 13.76 0.50 12.62
N TRP A 31 14.89 1.15 12.44
CA TRP A 31 16.19 0.53 12.14
C TRP A 31 17.30 1.23 12.95
N GLN A 32 18.43 0.58 13.16
CA GLN A 32 19.60 1.20 13.82
C GLN A 32 20.70 1.46 12.81
N HIS A 33 21.15 2.71 12.73
CA HIS A 33 22.19 3.15 11.79
C HIS A 33 23.27 3.94 12.51
N PHE A 34 24.53 3.73 12.13
CA PHE A 34 25.64 4.49 12.68
C PHE A 34 26.02 5.63 11.74
N PHE A 35 25.78 6.87 12.15
CA PHE A 35 26.26 8.04 11.42
C PHE A 35 27.64 8.46 11.94
N GLU A 36 28.59 8.67 11.03
CA GLU A 36 29.94 9.12 11.38
C GLU A 36 29.92 10.48 12.11
N THR A 37 28.95 11.33 11.79
CA THR A 37 28.79 12.68 12.32
C THR A 37 28.40 12.69 13.81
N THR A 38 27.53 11.78 14.23
CA THR A 38 27.03 11.71 15.62
C THR A 38 27.84 10.78 16.50
N LYS A 39 28.66 9.89 15.92
CA LYS A 39 29.49 8.89 16.63
C LYS A 39 28.70 7.95 17.55
N THR A 40 27.40 7.81 17.32
CA THR A 40 26.50 6.91 18.06
C THR A 40 25.49 6.29 17.12
N PHE A 41 24.95 5.13 17.49
CA PHE A 41 23.81 4.55 16.77
C PHE A 41 22.57 5.43 16.93
N SER A 42 21.97 5.79 15.81
CA SER A 42 20.70 6.47 15.71
C SER A 42 19.60 5.48 15.36
N VAL A 43 18.41 5.69 15.91
CA VAL A 43 17.21 4.98 15.46
C VAL A 43 16.65 5.75 14.28
N ILE A 44 16.50 5.08 13.14
CA ILE A 44 16.04 5.67 11.89
C ILE A 44 14.80 4.94 11.38
N ARG A 45 14.10 5.60 10.45
CA ARG A 45 13.10 4.99 9.57
C ARG A 45 13.30 5.56 8.18
N TRP A 46 13.15 4.72 7.17
CA TRP A 46 13.45 5.12 5.80
C TRP A 46 12.51 4.46 4.80
N VAL A 47 12.41 5.09 3.63
CA VAL A 47 11.75 4.57 2.43
C VAL A 47 12.74 4.63 1.29
N PHE A 48 12.95 3.50 0.64
CA PHE A 48 13.75 3.33 -0.56
C PHE A 48 12.79 3.20 -1.75
N ASP A 49 13.02 3.98 -2.80
CA ASP A 49 12.28 3.91 -4.06
C ASP A 49 13.07 3.02 -5.03
N ARG A 50 12.51 1.86 -5.40
CA ARG A 50 13.13 0.91 -6.33
C ARG A 50 13.09 1.40 -7.77
N GLU A 51 12.18 2.30 -8.13
CA GLU A 51 12.09 2.85 -9.48
C GLU A 51 13.22 3.85 -9.73
N GLU A 52 13.41 4.78 -8.78
CA GLU A 52 14.48 5.80 -8.84
C GLU A 52 15.81 5.29 -8.24
N TRP A 53 15.79 4.12 -7.61
CA TRP A 53 16.91 3.47 -6.91
C TRP A 53 17.62 4.37 -5.90
N CYS A 54 16.85 5.08 -5.07
CA CYS A 54 17.36 6.01 -4.08
C CYS A 54 16.50 6.07 -2.81
N VAL A 55 17.04 6.63 -1.72
CA VAL A 55 16.28 6.84 -0.48
C VAL A 55 15.36 8.04 -0.64
N ALA A 56 14.08 7.78 -0.92
CA ALA A 56 13.05 8.80 -1.07
C ALA A 56 12.74 9.53 0.26
N PHE A 57 12.92 8.85 1.40
CA PHE A 57 12.57 9.41 2.70
C PHE A 57 13.46 8.86 3.81
N LEU A 58 13.96 9.75 4.67
CA LEU A 58 14.68 9.37 5.90
C LEU A 58 14.23 10.26 7.07
N GLU A 59 13.94 9.63 8.20
CA GLU A 59 13.79 10.29 9.48
C GLU A 59 14.60 9.60 10.57
N ILE A 60 15.08 10.43 11.49
CA ILE A 60 15.93 10.04 12.61
C ILE A 60 15.16 10.38 13.88
N LEU A 61 15.12 9.45 14.82
CA LEU A 61 14.49 9.69 16.12
C LEU A 61 15.42 10.56 16.96
N ASN A 62 14.98 11.78 17.28
CA ASN A 62 15.71 12.64 18.20
C ASN A 62 15.66 12.06 19.61
N PRO A 63 16.79 11.69 20.24
CA PRO A 63 16.79 11.01 21.54
C PRO A 63 16.34 11.91 22.69
N MET A 64 16.35 13.24 22.51
CA MET A 64 15.98 14.21 23.55
C MET A 64 14.49 14.53 23.51
N THR A 65 13.92 14.72 22.32
CA THR A 65 12.49 15.05 22.16
C THR A 65 11.61 13.83 21.94
N LEU A 66 12.22 12.69 21.54
CA LEU A 66 11.52 11.48 21.08
C LEU A 66 10.64 11.71 19.84
N GLU A 67 10.94 12.77 19.09
CA GLU A 67 10.26 13.11 17.84
C GLU A 67 11.10 12.65 16.64
N TRP A 68 10.42 12.26 15.57
CA TRP A 68 11.05 11.98 14.29
C TRP A 68 11.39 13.29 13.59
N VAL A 69 12.65 13.43 13.20
CA VAL A 69 13.16 14.60 12.47
C VAL A 69 13.72 14.17 11.13
N ARG A 70 13.58 15.01 10.11
CA ARG A 70 14.11 14.74 8.77
C ARG A 70 15.63 14.62 8.79
N GLY A 71 16.12 13.55 8.16
CA GLY A 71 17.54 13.40 7.88
C GLY A 71 18.04 14.46 6.91
N THR A 72 19.30 14.84 7.07
CA THR A 72 20.04 15.70 6.15
C THR A 72 20.43 14.94 4.88
N SER A 73 20.85 15.65 3.83
CA SER A 73 21.32 15.00 2.59
C SER A 73 22.53 14.09 2.80
N GLU A 74 23.41 14.42 3.74
CA GLU A 74 24.57 13.58 4.07
C GLU A 74 24.14 12.28 4.76
N GLU A 75 23.17 12.36 5.68
CA GLU A 75 22.61 11.18 6.36
C GLU A 75 21.83 10.28 5.38
N VAL A 76 21.07 10.89 4.46
CA VAL A 76 20.40 10.15 3.37
C VAL A 76 21.41 9.41 2.51
N SER A 77 22.47 10.09 2.07
CA SER A 77 23.53 9.49 1.25
C SER A 77 24.26 8.36 1.97
N SER A 78 24.46 8.48 3.29
CA SER A 78 25.05 7.40 4.09
C SER A 78 24.16 6.15 4.11
N VAL A 79 22.86 6.30 4.35
CA VAL A 79 21.92 5.16 4.35
C VAL A 79 21.80 4.56 2.95
N GLU A 80 21.74 5.40 1.91
CA GLU A 80 21.66 4.94 0.52
C GLU A 80 22.90 4.15 0.10
N THR A 81 24.09 4.61 0.50
CA THR A 81 25.35 3.87 0.23
C THR A 81 25.31 2.48 0.89
N ASP A 82 24.81 2.39 2.12
CA ASP A 82 24.69 1.10 2.80
C ASP A 82 23.68 0.18 2.12
N LEU A 83 22.54 0.72 1.66
CA LEU A 83 21.51 -0.07 0.96
C LEU A 83 21.93 -0.50 -0.45
N VAL A 84 22.72 0.31 -1.16
CA VAL A 84 23.05 0.07 -2.58
C VAL A 84 24.40 -0.62 -2.74
N GLU A 85 25.41 -0.21 -1.99
CA GLU A 85 26.80 -0.65 -2.16
C GLU A 85 27.28 -1.57 -1.04
N GLY A 86 26.89 -1.28 0.20
CA GLY A 86 27.39 -1.99 1.38
C GLY A 86 26.71 -3.35 1.59
N GLU A 87 25.38 -3.33 1.62
CA GLU A 87 24.54 -4.41 2.13
C GLU A 87 23.27 -4.57 1.27
N ALA A 88 23.45 -4.58 -0.07
CA ALA A 88 22.37 -4.76 -1.04
C ALA A 88 21.49 -6.01 -0.80
N GLN A 89 22.03 -7.02 -0.11
CA GLN A 89 21.31 -8.19 0.37
C GLN A 89 20.04 -7.85 1.19
N TYR A 90 19.99 -6.67 1.80
CA TYR A 90 18.78 -6.19 2.50
C TYR A 90 17.59 -6.03 1.57
N LEU A 91 17.82 -5.64 0.31
CA LEU A 91 16.76 -5.44 -0.67
C LEU A 91 16.38 -6.74 -1.41
N GLU A 92 17.19 -7.79 -1.26
CA GLU A 92 17.00 -9.10 -1.89
C GLU A 92 16.09 -10.03 -1.05
N ASP A 93 16.17 -9.99 0.29
CA ASP A 93 15.34 -10.81 1.20
C ASP A 93 14.63 -9.94 2.26
N LEU A 94 13.53 -9.30 1.86
CA LEU A 94 12.83 -8.34 2.72
C LEU A 94 12.33 -8.96 4.04
N ASP A 95 11.89 -10.22 3.99
CA ASP A 95 11.33 -10.93 5.15
C ASP A 95 12.41 -11.24 6.19
N GLU A 96 13.61 -11.65 5.76
CA GLU A 96 14.76 -11.89 6.66
C GLU A 96 15.10 -10.63 7.46
N TRP A 97 15.04 -9.47 6.79
CA TRP A 97 15.42 -8.18 7.38
C TRP A 97 14.25 -7.42 8.01
N GLY A 98 13.04 -8.00 8.01
CA GLY A 98 11.84 -7.38 8.58
C GLY A 98 11.45 -6.07 7.89
N LEU A 99 11.76 -5.96 6.60
CA LEU A 99 11.38 -4.85 5.74
C LEU A 99 9.96 -5.06 5.22
N SER A 100 9.34 -3.98 4.76
CA SER A 100 8.03 -4.03 4.14
C SER A 100 8.09 -3.36 2.78
N ASP A 101 7.26 -3.81 1.86
CA ASP A 101 7.15 -3.27 0.52
C ASP A 101 5.70 -2.89 0.18
N SER A 102 5.56 -1.93 -0.73
CA SER A 102 4.27 -1.33 -1.10
C SER A 102 4.43 -0.50 -2.37
N ASP A 103 3.39 -0.45 -3.21
CA ASP A 103 3.33 0.53 -4.31
C ASP A 103 3.09 1.96 -3.80
N ASP A 104 2.60 2.08 -2.57
CA ASP A 104 2.27 3.32 -1.90
C ASP A 104 3.28 3.67 -0.81
N LEU A 105 3.65 4.94 -0.71
CA LEU A 105 4.40 5.45 0.46
C LEU A 105 3.63 5.17 1.77
N PRO A 106 4.32 4.79 2.85
CA PRO A 106 3.68 4.61 4.14
C PRO A 106 3.16 5.95 4.68
N ASP A 107 2.06 5.94 5.45
CA ASP A 107 1.38 7.16 5.90
C ASP A 107 2.29 8.16 6.63
N TRP A 108 3.27 7.65 7.38
CA TRP A 108 4.22 8.50 8.10
C TRP A 108 5.24 9.20 7.19
N ALA A 109 5.39 8.74 5.94
CA ALA A 109 6.22 9.34 4.90
C ALA A 109 5.42 10.28 3.97
N CYS A 110 4.10 10.34 4.11
CA CYS A 110 3.25 11.21 3.32
C CYS A 110 3.12 12.61 3.93
N THR A 111 2.99 13.61 3.08
CA THR A 111 2.55 14.95 3.47
C THR A 111 1.07 14.94 3.86
N GLN A 112 0.64 15.94 4.63
CA GLN A 112 -0.78 16.06 5.01
C GLN A 112 -1.71 16.14 3.79
N ALA A 113 -1.27 16.81 2.71
CA ALA A 113 -2.05 16.94 1.49
C ALA A 113 -2.27 15.58 0.80
N GLU A 114 -1.23 14.73 0.74
CA GLU A 114 -1.32 13.38 0.15
C GLU A 114 -2.22 12.48 1.01
N LEU A 115 -2.14 12.58 2.34
CA LEU A 115 -3.02 11.86 3.25
C LEU A 115 -4.49 12.28 3.08
N ASP A 116 -4.74 13.58 2.96
CA ASP A 116 -6.09 14.13 2.76
C ASP A 116 -6.68 13.66 1.42
N GLU A 117 -5.87 13.63 0.35
CA GLU A 117 -6.29 13.11 -0.96
C GLU A 117 -6.64 11.61 -0.90
N ARG A 118 -5.80 10.79 -0.27
CA ARG A 118 -6.07 9.37 -0.05
C ARG A 118 -7.37 9.16 0.72
N LEU A 119 -7.61 9.96 1.75
CA LEU A 119 -8.84 9.91 2.53
C LEU A 119 -10.07 10.29 1.68
N GLU A 120 -9.98 11.33 0.85
CA GLU A 120 -11.06 11.72 -0.06
C GLU A 120 -11.42 10.61 -1.04
N VAL A 121 -10.42 9.93 -1.62
CA VAL A 121 -10.63 8.80 -2.52
C VAL A 121 -11.35 7.67 -1.79
N ALA A 122 -10.87 7.28 -0.60
CA ALA A 122 -11.49 6.23 0.21
C ALA A 122 -12.95 6.55 0.56
N ILE A 123 -13.26 7.81 0.86
CA ILE A 123 -14.64 8.26 1.12
C ILE A 123 -15.50 8.12 -0.16
N ARG A 124 -14.99 8.57 -1.32
CA ARG A 124 -15.72 8.47 -2.60
C ARG A 124 -16.02 7.03 -2.97
N GLU A 125 -15.06 6.13 -2.81
CA GLU A 125 -15.24 4.70 -3.09
C GLU A 125 -16.25 4.07 -2.14
N ARG A 126 -16.17 4.37 -0.84
CA ARG A 126 -17.14 3.88 0.15
C ARG A 126 -18.55 4.37 -0.16
N LEU A 127 -18.70 5.63 -0.60
CA LEU A 127 -19.98 6.17 -1.04
C LEU A 127 -20.49 5.50 -2.32
N ALA A 128 -19.61 5.26 -3.30
CA ALA A 128 -19.97 4.56 -4.53
C ALA A 128 -20.43 3.12 -4.25
N GLU A 129 -19.72 2.41 -3.38
CA GLU A 129 -20.06 1.06 -2.97
C GLU A 129 -21.39 1.01 -2.19
N SER A 130 -21.61 1.96 -1.28
CA SER A 130 -22.91 2.13 -0.61
C SER A 130 -24.05 2.37 -1.61
N ARG A 131 -23.83 3.20 -2.63
CA ARG A 131 -24.81 3.43 -3.71
C ARG A 131 -25.10 2.15 -4.50
N ARG A 132 -24.07 1.36 -4.86
CA ARG A 132 -24.24 0.07 -5.55
C ARG A 132 -25.09 -0.90 -4.72
N ARG A 133 -24.77 -1.07 -3.44
CA ARG A 133 -25.52 -1.95 -2.52
C ARG A 133 -26.99 -1.50 -2.38
N ASN A 134 -27.23 -0.19 -2.24
CA ASN A 134 -28.58 0.35 -2.15
C ASN A 134 -29.36 0.22 -3.46
N ALA A 135 -28.71 0.38 -4.62
CA ALA A 135 -29.33 0.18 -5.92
C ALA A 135 -29.78 -1.28 -6.14
N ILE A 136 -28.99 -2.26 -5.68
CA ILE A 136 -29.35 -3.69 -5.74
C ILE A 136 -30.58 -3.98 -4.87
N ARG A 137 -30.68 -3.37 -3.68
CA ARG A 137 -31.87 -3.52 -2.80
C ARG A 137 -33.16 -2.94 -3.37
N LEU A 138 -33.07 -1.98 -4.29
CA LEU A 138 -34.22 -1.30 -4.89
C LEU A 138 -34.67 -1.90 -6.23
N GLN A 139 -34.10 -3.03 -6.67
CA GLN A 139 -34.64 -3.73 -7.84
C GLN A 139 -36.03 -4.28 -7.52
N LEU A 140 -37.05 -3.52 -7.91
CA LEU A 140 -38.45 -3.91 -7.77
C LEU A 140 -38.75 -5.12 -8.65
N PRO A 141 -39.51 -6.11 -8.15
CA PRO A 141 -39.90 -7.25 -8.96
C PRO A 141 -40.69 -6.77 -10.17
N ARG A 142 -40.18 -7.05 -11.38
CA ARG A 142 -40.89 -6.78 -12.63
C ARG A 142 -42.05 -7.79 -12.76
N GLY A 143 -43.22 -7.42 -12.25
CA GLY A 143 -44.47 -8.15 -12.41
C GLY A 143 -45.63 -7.20 -12.70
N ARG A 144 -46.65 -7.67 -13.43
CA ARG A 144 -47.85 -6.91 -13.89
C ARG A 144 -48.64 -6.16 -12.79
N HIS A 145 -48.26 -6.24 -11.51
CA HIS A 145 -49.04 -5.77 -10.37
C HIS A 145 -48.32 -4.80 -9.41
N VAL A 146 -47.09 -4.34 -9.71
CA VAL A 146 -46.44 -3.31 -8.88
C VAL A 146 -46.91 -1.93 -9.34
N ARG A 147 -47.88 -1.33 -8.62
CA ARG A 147 -48.48 -0.03 -8.99
C ARG A 147 -47.87 1.18 -8.28
N THR A 148 -47.28 1.01 -7.10
CA THR A 148 -46.63 2.11 -6.36
C THR A 148 -45.66 1.56 -5.33
N VAL A 149 -44.49 2.19 -5.20
CA VAL A 149 -43.54 1.91 -4.13
C VAL A 149 -43.28 3.21 -3.40
N THR A 150 -43.61 3.23 -2.11
CA THR A 150 -43.40 4.38 -1.24
C THR A 150 -42.20 4.10 -0.36
N ILE A 151 -41.09 4.80 -0.61
CA ILE A 151 -39.90 4.74 0.23
C ILE A 151 -40.04 5.85 1.28
N ARG A 152 -40.10 5.47 2.57
CA ARG A 152 -40.05 6.42 3.69
C ARG A 152 -38.64 6.41 4.28
N PHE A 153 -37.98 7.55 4.26
CA PHE A 153 -36.72 7.75 4.98
C PHE A 153 -37.05 8.09 6.43
N ALA A 154 -36.56 7.29 7.38
CA ALA A 154 -36.61 7.66 8.79
C ALA A 154 -35.63 8.81 9.03
N ARG A 155 -36.11 9.93 9.56
CA ARG A 155 -35.23 10.95 10.14
C ARG A 155 -34.62 10.34 11.40
N PHE A 156 -33.30 10.29 11.44
CA PHE A 156 -32.58 10.18 12.69
C PHE A 156 -32.47 11.60 13.22
N ASP A 157 -33.15 11.87 14.34
CA ASP A 157 -32.96 13.10 15.11
C ASP A 157 -31.65 12.95 15.89
N ASP A 158 -30.85 14.03 15.88
CA ASP A 158 -29.50 14.16 16.46
C ASP A 158 -29.40 13.82 17.96
#